data_AF-A0AAE0GRN8-F1
#
_entry.id   AF-A0AAE0GRN8-F1
#
_cell.length_a   1.000
_cell.length_b   1.000
_cell.length_c   1.000
_cell.angle_alpha   90.00
_cell.angle_beta   90.00
_cell.angle_gamma   90.00
#
_symmetry.space_group_name_H-M   'P 1'
#
loop_
_entity.id
_entity.type
_entity.pdbx_description
1 polymer ?
#
loop_
_entity_poly.entity_id
_entity_poly.type
_entity_poly.pdbx_seq_one_letter_code
_entity_poly.pdbx_strand_id
1 'polypeptide(L)'
;MSTLEEVITLRRTDSLIYLSWILKDLSWMQDDLSSGCLFSFFAYVCVGWFAWLVREDLGERFHIAATIFWLTANVTWQFGEIYDHNFDSDREEETYDHCIAATRVMFFIALGILTVYYVRFHTLPQPDNEDSPLISKAEEDKPSDIKSSESNADLSDPDNWRLKNFFKTYREYERAHIIFWAVKDLCWAFDHKYVWTPTAIIALLWAVDLASLLRGRRSRFLLAVALVMWLFANILWAFGSMYIGSDTEMERLSEVPNLRNMRYWASWIMVSALIPVCMSYGIEFQNSSKYKEWRKDHRQWLGHSGQREEVQGDESGLELNSTKK
;
A
#
# COMPACT_ATOMS: atom_id res chain seq x y z
N MET A 1 17.95 15.63 -5.21
CA MET A 1 16.49 15.43 -5.36
C MET A 1 15.83 16.43 -4.44
N SER A 2 14.80 17.16 -4.88
CA SER A 2 14.15 18.10 -3.98
C SER A 2 13.38 17.32 -2.90
N THR A 3 13.25 17.93 -1.72
CA THR A 3 12.49 17.41 -0.57
C THR A 3 11.09 16.92 -0.97
N LEU A 4 10.41 17.66 -1.86
CA LEU A 4 9.09 17.29 -2.39
C LEU A 4 9.12 16.04 -3.29
N GLU A 5 10.13 15.91 -4.17
CA GLU A 5 10.26 14.75 -5.04
C GLU A 5 10.49 13.46 -4.25
N GLU A 6 11.25 13.55 -3.17
CA GLU A 6 11.49 12.44 -2.25
C GLU A 6 10.19 11.99 -1.57
N VAL A 7 9.40 12.93 -1.03
CA VAL A 7 8.10 12.63 -0.40
C VAL A 7 7.12 11.99 -1.39
N ILE A 8 7.04 12.50 -2.62
CA ILE A 8 6.17 11.92 -3.66
C ILE A 8 6.65 10.51 -4.02
N THR A 9 7.97 10.30 -4.09
CA THR A 9 8.55 8.99 -4.40
C THR A 9 8.21 7.98 -3.31
N LEU A 10 8.38 8.34 -2.04
CA LEU A 10 8.02 7.49 -0.89
C LEU A 10 6.54 7.09 -0.92
N ARG A 11 5.63 8.04 -1.19
CA ARG A 11 4.17 7.77 -1.27
C ARG A 11 3.80 6.80 -2.40
N ARG A 12 4.45 6.94 -3.54
CA ARG A 12 4.27 6.03 -4.68
C ARG A 12 4.77 4.64 -4.33
N THR A 13 5.92 4.55 -3.66
CA THR A 13 6.46 3.29 -3.18
C THR A 13 5.53 2.61 -2.18
N ASP A 14 4.95 3.34 -1.20
CA ASP A 14 3.92 2.80 -0.30
C ASP A 14 2.77 2.16 -1.11
N SER A 15 2.23 2.89 -2.09
CA SER A 15 1.11 2.41 -2.93
C SER A 15 1.47 1.15 -3.73
N LEU A 16 2.70 1.06 -4.24
CA LEU A 16 3.18 -0.11 -4.98
C LEU A 16 3.40 -1.33 -4.07
N ILE A 17 3.84 -1.11 -2.83
CA ILE A 17 3.95 -2.18 -1.82
C ILE A 17 2.55 -2.76 -1.54
N TYR A 18 1.56 -1.91 -1.23
CA TYR A 18 0.18 -2.37 -1.00
C TYR A 18 -0.40 -3.06 -2.22
N LEU A 19 -0.20 -2.52 -3.42
CA LEU A 19 -0.65 -3.16 -4.66
C LEU A 19 -0.06 -4.57 -4.79
N SER A 20 1.25 -4.71 -4.54
CA SER A 20 1.96 -5.98 -4.65
C SER A 20 1.48 -6.99 -3.59
N TRP A 21 1.19 -6.55 -2.37
CA TRP A 21 0.62 -7.41 -1.33
C TRP A 21 -0.79 -7.89 -1.66
N ILE A 22 -1.66 -6.99 -2.11
CA ILE A 22 -3.04 -7.34 -2.50
C ILE A 22 -3.02 -8.34 -3.66
N LEU A 23 -2.22 -8.07 -4.71
CA LEU A 23 -2.14 -8.96 -5.86
C LEU A 23 -1.52 -10.31 -5.50
N LYS A 24 -0.49 -10.32 -4.66
CA LYS A 24 0.09 -11.55 -4.09
C LYS A 24 -0.99 -12.38 -3.41
N ASP A 25 -1.67 -11.82 -2.40
CA ASP A 25 -2.66 -12.58 -1.62
C ASP A 25 -3.87 -12.98 -2.45
N LEU A 26 -4.30 -12.14 -3.41
CA LEU A 26 -5.32 -12.52 -4.37
C LEU A 26 -4.88 -13.73 -5.19
N SER A 27 -3.66 -13.74 -5.74
CA SER A 27 -3.16 -14.89 -6.51
C SER A 27 -3.13 -16.16 -5.67
N TRP A 28 -2.73 -16.06 -4.40
CA TRP A 28 -2.76 -17.21 -3.50
C TRP A 28 -4.18 -17.67 -3.22
N MET A 29 -5.12 -16.75 -2.92
CA MET A 29 -6.52 -17.12 -2.73
C MET A 29 -7.13 -17.81 -3.97
N GLN A 30 -6.57 -17.56 -5.15
CA GLN A 30 -7.02 -18.11 -6.44
C GLN A 30 -6.24 -19.36 -6.91
N ASP A 31 -5.35 -19.90 -6.07
CA ASP A 31 -4.48 -21.02 -6.41
C ASP A 31 -3.67 -20.78 -7.70
N ASP A 32 -3.21 -19.54 -7.90
CA ASP A 32 -2.33 -19.16 -9.00
C ASP A 32 -0.91 -18.97 -8.49
N LEU A 33 -0.17 -20.08 -8.43
CA LEU A 33 1.21 -20.11 -7.98
C LEU A 33 2.12 -19.17 -8.77
N SER A 34 1.93 -19.09 -10.09
CA SER A 34 2.81 -18.30 -10.96
C SER A 34 2.66 -16.81 -10.66
N SER A 35 1.41 -16.33 -10.58
CA SER A 35 1.14 -14.95 -10.21
C SER A 35 1.53 -14.66 -8.76
N GLY A 36 1.28 -15.59 -7.83
CA GLY A 36 1.67 -15.47 -6.43
C GLY A 36 3.18 -15.27 -6.26
N CYS A 37 4.00 -16.07 -6.95
CA CYS A 37 5.45 -15.91 -6.98
C CYS A 37 5.88 -14.58 -7.60
N LEU A 38 5.28 -14.20 -8.73
CA LEU A 38 5.60 -12.95 -9.43
C LEU A 38 5.34 -11.73 -8.55
N PHE A 39 4.17 -11.65 -7.93
CA PHE A 39 3.82 -10.52 -7.05
C PHE A 39 4.57 -10.55 -5.72
N SER A 40 4.95 -11.73 -5.22
CA SER A 40 5.88 -11.84 -4.09
C SER A 40 7.24 -11.24 -4.41
N PHE A 41 7.79 -11.54 -5.59
CA PHE A 41 9.04 -10.93 -6.07
C PHE A 41 8.91 -9.40 -6.18
N PHE A 42 7.84 -8.90 -6.79
CA PHE A 42 7.59 -7.46 -6.86
C PHE A 42 7.47 -6.80 -5.47
N ALA A 43 6.84 -7.47 -4.51
CA ALA A 43 6.77 -6.99 -3.14
C ALA A 43 8.17 -6.85 -2.52
N TYR A 44 9.07 -7.83 -2.69
CA TYR A 44 10.45 -7.72 -2.24
C TYR A 44 11.22 -6.57 -2.90
N VAL A 45 11.07 -6.39 -4.21
CA VAL A 45 11.71 -5.27 -4.93
C VAL A 45 11.22 -3.94 -4.39
N CYS A 46 9.91 -3.78 -4.19
CA CYS A 46 9.33 -2.55 -3.65
C CYS A 46 9.79 -2.27 -2.22
N VAL A 47 9.82 -3.29 -1.34
CA VAL A 47 10.28 -3.15 0.05
C VAL A 47 11.79 -2.87 0.10
N GLY A 48 12.60 -3.53 -0.74
CA GLY A 48 14.03 -3.27 -0.83
C GLY A 48 14.35 -1.87 -1.37
N TRP A 49 13.59 -1.41 -2.36
CA TRP A 49 13.66 -0.03 -2.83
C TRP A 49 13.27 0.97 -1.74
N PHE A 50 12.19 0.68 -1.00
CA PHE A 50 11.79 1.50 0.14
C PHE A 50 12.88 1.56 1.21
N ALA A 51 13.51 0.42 1.55
CA ALA A 51 14.64 0.32 2.47
C ALA A 51 15.80 1.24 2.06
N TRP A 52 16.11 1.27 0.77
CA TRP A 52 17.15 2.13 0.22
C TRP A 52 16.81 3.62 0.38
N LEU A 53 15.56 4.00 0.12
CA LEU A 53 15.11 5.39 0.23
C LEU A 53 15.21 5.92 1.67
N VAL A 54 14.83 5.11 2.67
CA VAL A 54 14.80 5.54 4.08
C VAL A 54 16.00 5.05 4.91
N ARG A 55 17.10 4.67 4.25
CA ARG A 55 18.30 4.06 4.90
C ARG A 55 18.93 4.92 6.01
N GLU A 56 18.69 6.23 6.00
CA GLU A 56 19.20 7.15 7.02
C GLU A 56 18.35 7.14 8.31
N ASP A 57 17.06 6.78 8.22
CA ASP A 57 16.16 6.66 9.37
C ASP A 57 16.33 5.27 10.02
N LEU A 58 16.94 5.23 11.21
CA LEU A 58 17.13 3.99 11.96
C LEU A 58 15.80 3.32 12.30
N GLY A 59 14.78 4.07 12.68
CA GLY A 59 13.48 3.49 13.04
C GLY A 59 12.76 2.87 11.86
N GLU A 60 12.82 3.50 10.68
CA GLU A 60 12.33 2.90 9.44
C GLU A 60 13.10 1.63 9.09
N ARG A 61 14.43 1.60 9.25
CA ARG A 61 15.23 0.39 8.99
C ARG A 61 14.80 -0.81 9.83
N PHE A 62 14.53 -0.63 11.12
CA PHE A 62 14.05 -1.72 11.99
C PHE A 62 12.70 -2.26 11.50
N HIS A 63 11.75 -1.38 11.18
CA HIS A 63 10.44 -1.79 10.69
C HIS A 63 10.53 -2.48 9.34
N ILE A 64 11.36 -1.99 8.42
CA ILE A 64 11.54 -2.60 7.11
C ILE A 64 12.21 -3.97 7.23
N ALA A 65 13.22 -4.11 8.10
CA ALA A 65 13.81 -5.41 8.38
C ALA A 65 12.76 -6.40 8.91
N ALA A 66 11.93 -5.98 9.87
CA ALA A 66 10.81 -6.80 10.35
C ALA A 66 9.80 -7.14 9.25
N THR A 67 9.44 -6.18 8.40
CA THR A 67 8.54 -6.38 7.25
C THR A 67 9.12 -7.37 6.24
N ILE A 68 10.44 -7.36 5.99
CA ILE A 68 11.09 -8.35 5.13
C ILE A 68 10.95 -9.75 5.72
N PHE A 69 11.26 -9.96 7.00
CA PHE A 69 11.10 -11.26 7.65
C PHE A 69 9.64 -11.73 7.70
N TRP A 70 8.71 -10.80 7.97
CA TRP A 70 7.27 -11.08 7.93
C TRP A 70 6.80 -11.47 6.52
N LEU A 71 7.28 -10.78 5.48
CA LEU A 71 6.99 -11.11 4.08
C LEU A 71 7.57 -12.48 3.71
N THR A 72 8.80 -12.79 4.15
CA THR A 72 9.41 -14.10 3.94
C THR A 72 8.63 -15.21 4.63
N ALA A 73 8.20 -14.99 5.87
CA ALA A 73 7.36 -15.95 6.58
C ALA A 73 6.08 -16.29 5.80
N ASN A 74 5.39 -15.27 5.27
CA ASN A 74 4.17 -15.44 4.48
C ASN A 74 4.43 -16.20 3.16
N VAL A 75 5.49 -15.81 2.44
CA VAL A 75 5.84 -16.47 1.17
C VAL A 75 6.25 -17.93 1.41
N THR A 76 7.06 -18.20 2.43
CA THR A 76 7.45 -19.57 2.80
C THR A 76 6.26 -20.44 3.20
N TRP A 77 5.29 -19.87 3.93
CA TRP A 77 4.05 -20.57 4.26
C TRP A 77 3.29 -20.92 2.99
N GLN A 78 3.05 -19.94 2.12
CA GLN A 78 2.29 -20.12 0.89
C GLN A 78 2.94 -21.16 -0.04
N PHE A 79 4.28 -21.21 -0.08
CA PHE A 79 4.96 -22.32 -0.75
C PHE A 79 4.64 -23.67 -0.12
N GLY A 80 4.68 -23.77 1.22
CA GLY A 80 4.29 -24.99 1.93
C GLY A 80 2.91 -25.49 1.53
N GLU A 81 1.89 -24.62 1.57
CA GLU A 81 0.50 -24.98 1.19
C GLU A 81 0.39 -25.52 -0.23
N ILE A 82 1.16 -24.97 -1.17
CA ILE A 82 1.08 -25.39 -2.57
C ILE A 82 1.80 -26.70 -2.82
N TYR A 83 2.90 -26.94 -2.09
CA TYR A 83 3.58 -28.23 -2.13
C TYR A 83 2.69 -29.34 -1.56
N ASP A 84 1.90 -29.03 -0.53
CA ASP A 84 0.90 -29.96 0.04
C ASP A 84 -0.15 -30.35 -1.02
N HIS A 85 -0.71 -29.37 -1.76
CA HIS A 85 -1.79 -29.66 -2.71
C HIS A 85 -1.39 -30.30 -4.05
N ASN A 86 -0.14 -30.13 -4.51
CA ASN A 86 0.30 -30.58 -5.85
C ASN A 86 1.28 -31.78 -5.84
N PHE A 87 1.71 -32.17 -4.63
CA PHE A 87 2.63 -33.27 -4.29
C PHE A 87 2.16 -34.70 -4.62
N ASP A 88 2.86 -35.73 -4.11
CA ASP A 88 2.33 -37.10 -3.94
C ASP A 88 2.50 -37.50 -2.46
N SER A 89 1.53 -38.24 -1.91
CA SER A 89 1.12 -38.24 -0.48
C SER A 89 2.19 -38.48 0.61
N ASP A 90 3.28 -39.19 0.33
CA ASP A 90 4.24 -39.58 1.38
C ASP A 90 5.38 -38.55 1.61
N ARG A 91 5.63 -37.62 0.68
CA ARG A 91 6.67 -36.57 0.82
C ARG A 91 6.12 -35.17 1.13
N GLU A 92 4.79 -35.05 1.14
CA GLU A 92 4.05 -33.80 1.31
C GLU A 92 4.17 -33.28 2.75
N GLU A 93 3.87 -34.14 3.73
CA GLU A 93 3.81 -33.77 5.15
C GLU A 93 5.15 -33.20 5.65
N GLU A 94 6.28 -33.83 5.27
CA GLU A 94 7.61 -33.37 5.69
C GLU A 94 7.97 -31.98 5.11
N THR A 95 7.63 -31.73 3.84
CA THR A 95 7.94 -30.43 3.19
C THR A 95 7.09 -29.32 3.76
N TYR A 96 5.79 -29.56 3.93
CA TYR A 96 4.87 -28.62 4.55
C TYR A 96 5.30 -28.28 5.98
N ASP A 97 5.64 -29.28 6.78
CA ASP A 97 6.10 -29.10 8.16
C ASP A 97 7.38 -28.26 8.24
N HIS A 98 8.33 -28.49 7.34
CA HIS A 98 9.54 -27.67 7.24
C HIS A 98 9.24 -26.22 6.87
N CYS A 99 8.33 -25.98 5.92
CA CYS A 99 7.90 -24.64 5.56
C CYS A 99 7.21 -23.93 6.74
N ILE A 100 6.27 -24.59 7.41
CA ILE A 100 5.58 -24.02 8.56
C ILE A 100 6.54 -23.73 9.72
N ALA A 101 7.50 -24.63 9.99
CA ALA A 101 8.54 -24.39 10.99
C ALA A 101 9.39 -23.15 10.65
N ALA A 102 9.83 -23.03 9.39
CA ALA A 102 10.59 -21.87 8.92
C ALA A 102 9.76 -20.57 9.02
N THR A 103 8.50 -20.61 8.62
CA THR A 103 7.54 -19.49 8.75
C THR A 103 7.44 -19.00 10.19
N ARG A 104 7.26 -19.91 11.15
CA ARG A 104 7.17 -19.58 12.59
C ARG A 104 8.45 -18.89 13.07
N VAL A 105 9.62 -19.42 12.70
CA VAL A 105 10.92 -18.82 13.06
C VAL A 105 11.05 -17.41 12.50
N MET A 106 10.69 -17.20 11.22
CA MET A 106 10.76 -15.88 10.59
C MET A 106 9.82 -14.86 11.24
N PHE A 107 8.60 -15.26 11.62
CA PHE A 107 7.69 -14.40 12.39
C PHE A 107 8.27 -14.03 13.76
N PHE A 108 8.88 -14.98 14.49
CA PHE A 108 9.55 -14.67 15.75
C PHE A 108 10.72 -13.69 15.57
N ILE A 109 11.49 -13.82 14.49
CA ILE A 109 12.57 -12.87 14.17
C ILE A 109 11.97 -11.48 13.90
N ALA A 110 10.93 -11.38 13.08
CA ALA A 110 10.25 -10.12 12.80
C ALA A 110 9.74 -9.44 14.09
N LEU A 111 9.05 -10.19 14.95
CA LEU A 111 8.57 -9.70 16.24
C LEU A 111 9.71 -9.34 17.20
N GLY A 112 10.81 -10.09 17.19
CA GLY A 112 12.01 -9.81 17.97
C GLY A 112 12.65 -8.46 17.57
N ILE A 113 12.77 -8.20 16.27
CA ILE A 113 13.27 -6.93 15.73
C ILE A 113 12.37 -5.77 16.18
N LEU A 114 11.05 -5.90 16.04
CA LEU A 114 10.09 -4.89 16.48
C LEU A 114 10.16 -4.67 18.00
N THR A 115 10.27 -5.75 18.77
CA THR A 115 10.40 -5.67 20.24
C THR A 115 11.65 -4.91 20.64
N VAL A 116 12.79 -5.20 20.02
CA VAL A 116 14.05 -4.46 20.27
C VAL A 116 13.86 -2.98 19.93
N TYR A 117 13.24 -2.65 18.80
CA TYR A 117 12.95 -1.27 18.43
C TYR A 117 12.08 -0.56 19.49
N TYR A 118 10.93 -1.13 19.86
CA TYR A 118 9.98 -0.48 20.76
C TYR A 118 10.44 -0.44 22.22
N VAL A 119 11.26 -1.39 22.67
CA VAL A 119 11.81 -1.36 24.04
C VAL A 119 13.02 -0.45 24.14
N ARG A 120 13.96 -0.52 23.18
CA ARG A 120 15.27 0.13 23.31
C ARG A 120 15.34 1.51 22.66
N PHE A 121 14.71 1.68 21.50
CA PHE A 121 14.89 2.86 20.66
C PHE A 121 13.71 3.83 20.74
N HIS A 122 12.49 3.34 20.99
CA HIS A 122 11.31 4.20 21.14
C HIS A 122 11.41 5.15 22.35
N THR A 123 12.11 4.73 23.41
CA THR A 123 12.32 5.53 24.62
C THR A 123 13.37 6.62 24.46
N LEU A 124 14.22 6.55 23.42
CA LEU A 124 15.23 7.58 23.22
C LEU A 124 14.54 8.88 22.78
N PRO A 125 14.93 10.04 23.35
CA PRO A 125 14.57 11.32 22.77
C PRO A 125 14.98 11.28 21.29
N GLN A 126 13.99 11.45 20.41
CA GLN A 126 14.35 11.79 19.04
C GLN A 126 15.05 13.13 19.16
N PRO A 127 16.25 13.33 18.56
CA PRO A 127 16.84 14.66 18.52
C PRO A 127 15.74 15.61 18.05
N ASP A 128 15.55 16.72 18.76
CA ASP A 128 14.50 17.69 18.50
C ASP A 128 14.60 18.12 17.03
N ASN A 129 13.95 17.36 16.15
CA ASN A 129 13.77 17.71 14.77
C ASN A 129 12.68 18.77 14.84
N GLU A 130 13.10 19.99 15.17
CA GLU A 130 12.28 21.20 15.32
C GLU A 130 11.27 21.36 14.19
N ASP A 131 11.52 20.74 13.05
CA ASP A 131 10.50 20.41 12.07
C ASP A 131 10.91 19.10 11.42
N SER A 132 9.94 18.25 11.06
CA SER A 132 10.14 17.45 9.84
C SER A 132 10.09 18.46 8.70
N PRO A 133 11.23 19.01 8.20
CA PRO A 133 11.26 20.26 7.43
C PRO A 133 10.58 20.12 6.06
N LEU A 134 10.24 18.88 5.71
CA LEU A 134 9.52 18.47 4.51
C LEU A 134 8.04 18.87 4.53
N ILE A 135 7.41 19.00 5.69
CA ILE A 135 5.98 19.34 5.80
C ILE A 135 5.80 20.84 6.07
N SER A 136 6.57 21.42 7.00
CA SER A 136 6.48 22.85 7.34
C SER A 136 6.88 23.77 6.17
N LYS A 137 7.99 23.49 5.48
CA LYS A 137 8.41 24.31 4.31
C LYS A 137 7.48 24.22 3.11
N ALA A 138 6.77 23.10 2.94
CA ALA A 138 5.79 22.96 1.86
C ALA A 138 4.51 23.77 2.11
N GLU A 139 4.25 24.17 3.36
CA GLU A 139 3.15 25.06 3.71
C GLU A 139 3.53 26.54 3.67
N GLU A 140 4.79 26.91 3.96
CA GLU A 140 5.28 28.28 3.84
C GLU A 140 5.32 28.82 2.41
N ASP A 141 5.53 27.95 1.40
CA ASP A 141 5.57 28.37 -0.02
C ASP A 141 4.18 28.54 -0.67
N LYS A 142 3.08 28.45 0.09
CA LYS A 142 1.75 28.80 -0.44
C LYS A 142 1.63 30.32 -0.58
N PRO A 143 1.35 30.86 -1.79
CA PRO A 143 1.19 32.29 -2.00
C PRO A 143 0.07 32.83 -1.10
N SER A 144 0.39 33.88 -0.34
CA SER A 144 -0.43 34.53 0.70
C SER A 144 -1.82 34.98 0.27
N ASP A 145 -2.11 34.97 -1.03
CA ASP A 145 -3.28 35.62 -1.60
C ASP A 145 -4.43 34.65 -1.91
N ILE A 146 -4.22 33.34 -1.75
CA ILE A 146 -5.31 32.36 -1.87
C ILE A 146 -5.98 32.21 -0.50
N LYS A 147 -6.93 33.10 -0.20
CA LYS A 147 -7.92 32.92 0.87
C LYS A 147 -8.85 31.75 0.49
N SER A 148 -8.37 30.51 0.57
CA SER A 148 -9.22 29.33 0.45
C SER A 148 -10.05 29.21 1.73
N SER A 149 -11.32 29.63 1.65
CA SER A 149 -12.33 29.48 2.68
C SER A 149 -12.82 28.03 2.86
N GLU A 150 -12.03 27.05 2.43
CA GLU A 150 -12.27 25.66 2.84
C GLU A 150 -11.71 25.53 4.24
N SER A 151 -12.61 25.25 5.19
CA SER A 151 -12.29 24.79 6.53
C SER A 151 -11.43 23.54 6.42
N ASN A 152 -10.12 23.74 6.26
CA ASN A 152 -9.13 22.73 6.49
C ASN A 152 -9.33 22.31 7.94
N ALA A 153 -9.97 21.17 8.15
CA ALA A 153 -9.90 20.46 9.41
C ALA A 153 -8.40 20.33 9.69
N ASP A 154 -7.97 21.11 10.67
CA ASP A 154 -6.59 21.48 10.86
C ASP A 154 -5.82 20.27 11.41
N LEU A 155 -5.39 19.40 10.50
CA LEU A 155 -4.43 18.32 10.78
C LEU A 155 -3.00 18.87 10.91
N SER A 156 -2.82 20.20 10.85
CA SER A 156 -1.66 20.89 11.41
C SER A 156 -1.83 21.18 12.90
N ASP A 157 -2.90 20.71 13.53
CA ASP A 157 -2.94 20.50 14.98
C ASP A 157 -2.33 19.11 15.30
N PRO A 158 -0.99 19.00 15.50
CA PRO A 158 -0.33 17.76 15.90
C PRO A 158 -0.89 17.19 17.21
N ASP A 159 -1.75 17.92 17.92
CA ASP A 159 -2.30 17.53 19.21
C ASP A 159 -3.54 16.64 19.18
N ASN A 160 -4.13 16.33 18.02
CA ASN A 160 -5.45 15.67 18.01
C ASN A 160 -5.49 14.28 17.36
N TRP A 161 -4.48 13.45 17.63
CA TRP A 161 -4.57 12.01 17.36
C TRP A 161 -4.63 11.22 18.67
N ARG A 162 -5.47 10.18 18.68
CA ARG A 162 -6.07 9.61 19.90
C ARG A 162 -5.09 8.92 20.86
N LEU A 163 -3.86 8.67 20.43
CA LEU A 163 -2.83 7.94 21.19
C LEU A 163 -1.52 8.71 21.33
N LYS A 164 -1.56 10.05 21.30
CA LYS A 164 -0.37 10.93 21.42
C LYS A 164 0.50 10.72 22.65
N ASN A 165 -0.05 10.09 23.67
CA ASN A 165 0.69 9.72 24.87
C ASN A 165 1.61 8.50 24.64
N PHE A 166 1.41 7.72 23.56
CA PHE A 166 2.12 6.46 23.29
C PHE A 166 3.07 6.52 22.10
N PHE A 167 2.68 7.20 21.02
CA PHE A 167 3.55 7.42 19.86
C PHE A 167 3.92 8.90 19.78
N LYS A 168 5.07 9.22 19.21
CA LYS A 168 5.52 10.61 19.06
C LYS A 168 5.05 11.20 17.74
N THR A 169 4.97 10.34 16.72
CA THR A 169 4.62 10.76 15.36
C THR A 169 3.50 9.89 14.79
N TYR A 170 2.73 10.46 13.87
CA TYR A 170 1.77 9.70 13.07
C TYR A 170 2.44 8.51 12.37
N ARG A 171 3.68 8.66 11.90
CA ARG A 171 4.41 7.61 11.21
C ARG A 171 4.77 6.45 12.13
N GLU A 172 5.07 6.71 13.41
CA GLU A 172 5.23 5.65 14.42
C GLU A 172 3.90 4.92 14.71
N TYR A 173 2.80 5.67 14.81
CA TYR A 173 1.45 5.09 14.99
C TYR A 173 1.05 4.22 13.80
N GLU A 174 1.29 4.71 12.58
CA GLU A 174 1.13 3.94 11.35
C GLU A 174 1.97 2.68 11.45
N ARG A 175 3.28 2.76 11.68
CA ARG A 175 4.17 1.59 11.71
C ARG A 175 3.81 0.54 12.78
N ALA A 176 3.29 0.95 13.93
CA ALA A 176 2.97 0.04 15.03
C ALA A 176 1.94 -1.03 14.69
N HIS A 177 1.08 -0.80 13.68
CA HIS A 177 0.09 -1.80 13.26
C HIS A 177 0.71 -3.13 12.83
N ILE A 178 1.97 -3.11 12.31
CA ILE A 178 2.67 -4.32 11.85
C ILE A 178 2.88 -5.34 12.97
N ILE A 179 2.94 -4.90 14.24
CA ILE A 179 3.06 -5.80 15.39
C ILE A 179 1.82 -6.69 15.48
N PHE A 180 0.63 -6.09 15.56
CA PHE A 180 -0.62 -6.84 15.69
C PHE A 180 -0.84 -7.77 14.50
N TRP A 181 -0.38 -7.33 13.34
CA TRP A 181 -0.42 -8.14 12.16
C TRP A 181 0.53 -9.34 12.23
N ALA A 182 1.82 -9.14 12.53
CA ALA A 182 2.76 -10.26 12.67
C ALA A 182 2.32 -11.24 13.77
N VAL A 183 1.72 -10.75 14.87
CA VAL A 183 1.15 -11.61 15.92
C VAL A 183 -0.04 -12.41 15.39
N LYS A 184 -0.99 -11.83 14.64
CA LYS A 184 -2.10 -12.61 14.09
C LYS A 184 -1.60 -13.70 13.15
N ASP A 185 -0.64 -13.39 12.27
CA ASP A 185 -0.16 -14.37 11.28
C ASP A 185 0.61 -15.50 11.96
N LEU A 186 1.41 -15.16 13.00
CA LEU A 186 2.05 -16.16 13.83
C LEU A 186 1.03 -17.07 14.51
N CYS A 187 -0.04 -16.51 15.08
CA CYS A 187 -1.10 -17.30 15.72
C CYS A 187 -1.81 -18.19 14.72
N TRP A 188 -2.03 -17.72 13.50
CA TRP A 188 -2.60 -18.51 12.43
C TRP A 188 -1.67 -19.67 12.04
N ALA A 189 -0.35 -19.42 11.92
CA ALA A 189 0.65 -20.45 11.63
C ALA A 189 0.78 -21.53 12.75
N PHE A 190 0.28 -21.24 13.95
CA PHE A 190 0.18 -22.18 15.08
C PHE A 190 -1.21 -22.82 15.23
N ASP A 191 -2.16 -22.50 14.36
CA ASP A 191 -3.59 -22.79 14.54
C ASP A 191 -4.15 -22.36 15.92
N HIS A 192 -3.61 -21.28 16.49
CA HIS A 192 -3.98 -20.80 17.83
C HIS A 192 -5.21 -19.88 17.79
N LYS A 193 -6.38 -20.47 17.53
CA LYS A 193 -7.70 -19.81 17.37
C LYS A 193 -7.99 -18.72 18.42
N TYR A 194 -7.79 -19.02 19.70
CA TYR A 194 -8.17 -18.11 20.80
C TYR A 194 -7.35 -16.82 20.89
N VAL A 195 -6.09 -16.82 20.43
CA VAL A 195 -5.23 -15.62 20.44
C VAL A 195 -5.28 -14.94 19.07
N TRP A 196 -5.47 -15.73 18.01
CA TRP A 196 -5.69 -15.21 16.66
C TRP A 196 -6.91 -14.28 16.59
N THR A 197 -8.09 -14.68 17.10
CA THR A 197 -9.30 -13.84 17.01
C THR A 197 -9.15 -12.44 17.61
N PRO A 198 -8.74 -12.26 18.88
CA PRO A 198 -8.62 -10.93 19.46
C PRO A 198 -7.53 -10.09 18.77
N THR A 199 -6.42 -10.71 18.35
CA THR A 199 -5.34 -9.97 17.66
C THR A 199 -5.75 -9.53 16.27
N ALA A 200 -6.51 -10.36 15.54
CA ALA A 200 -7.14 -9.99 14.27
C ALA A 200 -8.13 -8.82 14.41
N ILE A 201 -8.98 -8.85 15.46
CA ILE A 201 -9.92 -7.75 15.74
C ILE A 201 -9.16 -6.45 16.04
N ILE A 202 -8.12 -6.49 16.87
CA ILE A 202 -7.30 -5.32 17.19
C ILE A 202 -6.65 -4.76 15.93
N ALA A 203 -6.06 -5.63 15.08
CA ALA A 203 -5.44 -5.21 13.83
C ALA A 203 -6.46 -4.51 12.90
N LEU A 204 -7.67 -5.06 12.77
CA LEU A 204 -8.72 -4.47 11.94
C LEU A 204 -9.20 -3.12 12.47
N LEU A 205 -9.44 -3.02 13.78
CA LEU A 205 -9.83 -1.76 14.42
C LEU A 205 -8.75 -0.69 14.26
N TRP A 206 -7.48 -1.07 14.35
CA TRP A 206 -6.35 -0.17 14.11
C TRP A 206 -6.32 0.35 12.67
N ALA A 207 -6.54 -0.52 11.69
CA ALA A 207 -6.61 -0.12 10.27
C ALA A 207 -7.79 0.83 10.01
N VAL A 208 -8.95 0.57 10.62
CA VAL A 208 -10.13 1.46 10.54
C VAL A 208 -9.85 2.82 11.18
N ASP A 209 -9.19 2.85 12.34
CA ASP A 209 -8.82 4.09 13.00
C ASP A 209 -7.82 4.89 12.15
N LEU A 210 -6.79 4.26 11.58
CA LEU A 210 -5.87 4.87 10.60
C LEU A 210 -6.62 5.49 9.41
N ALA A 211 -7.55 4.75 8.81
CA ALA A 211 -8.38 5.28 7.73
C ALA A 211 -9.21 6.49 8.20
N SER A 212 -9.74 6.47 9.42
CA SER A 212 -10.52 7.57 9.96
C SER A 212 -9.68 8.85 10.16
N LEU A 213 -8.45 8.72 10.66
CA LEU A 213 -7.51 9.83 10.84
C LEU A 213 -7.09 10.45 9.50
N LEU A 214 -7.07 9.65 8.43
CA LEU A 214 -6.61 10.09 7.11
C LEU A 214 -7.71 10.69 6.23
N ARG A 215 -8.97 10.79 6.67
CA ARG A 215 -10.12 11.25 5.86
C ARG A 215 -9.91 12.58 5.14
N GLY A 216 -9.13 13.50 5.70
CA GLY A 216 -8.79 14.80 5.07
C GLY A 216 -7.80 14.71 3.91
N ARG A 217 -7.05 13.60 3.76
CA ARG A 217 -5.96 13.43 2.80
C ARG A 217 -6.33 12.38 1.76
N ARG A 218 -7.05 12.78 0.70
CA ARG A 218 -7.68 11.87 -0.28
C ARG A 218 -6.86 10.64 -0.69
N SER A 219 -5.63 10.80 -1.19
CA SER A 219 -4.79 9.64 -1.59
C SER A 219 -4.47 8.72 -0.40
N ARG A 220 -4.03 9.28 0.73
CA ARG A 220 -3.73 8.49 1.95
C ARG A 220 -4.98 7.80 2.50
N PHE A 221 -6.12 8.49 2.50
CA PHE A 221 -7.40 7.91 2.89
C PHE A 221 -7.74 6.70 2.04
N LEU A 222 -7.64 6.83 0.70
CA LEU A 222 -7.89 5.72 -0.21
C LEU A 222 -6.93 4.55 0.06
N LEU A 223 -5.65 4.83 0.25
CA LEU A 223 -4.69 3.77 0.59
C LEU A 223 -5.02 3.07 1.91
N ALA A 224 -5.47 3.80 2.92
CA ALA A 224 -5.90 3.24 4.20
C ALA A 224 -7.21 2.44 4.07
N VAL A 225 -8.15 2.88 3.23
CA VAL A 225 -9.35 2.10 2.88
C VAL A 225 -8.94 0.78 2.20
N ALA A 226 -7.98 0.81 1.29
CA ALA A 226 -7.46 -0.41 0.67
C ALA A 226 -6.85 -1.37 1.72
N LEU A 227 -6.06 -0.84 2.65
CA LEU A 227 -5.50 -1.62 3.77
C LEU A 227 -6.61 -2.27 4.61
N VAL A 228 -7.69 -1.53 4.95
CA VAL A 228 -8.83 -2.08 5.69
C VAL A 228 -9.51 -3.21 4.93
N MET A 229 -9.78 -3.02 3.64
CA MET A 229 -10.44 -4.01 2.80
C MET A 229 -9.59 -5.27 2.66
N TRP A 230 -8.30 -5.10 2.36
CA TRP A 230 -7.37 -6.21 2.25
C TRP A 230 -7.23 -6.99 3.57
N LEU A 231 -7.07 -6.28 4.70
CA LEU A 231 -6.96 -6.91 6.00
C LEU A 231 -8.24 -7.67 6.37
N PHE A 232 -9.40 -7.11 6.05
CA PHE A 232 -10.68 -7.78 6.24
C PHE A 232 -10.80 -9.05 5.38
N ALA A 233 -10.37 -9.02 4.13
CA ALA A 233 -10.30 -10.20 3.26
C ALA A 233 -9.36 -11.28 3.85
N ASN A 234 -8.18 -10.88 4.31
CA ASN A 234 -7.22 -11.81 4.93
C ASN A 234 -7.78 -12.45 6.21
N ILE A 235 -8.47 -11.68 7.06
CA ILE A 235 -9.15 -12.20 8.25
C ILE A 235 -10.27 -13.17 7.86
N LEU A 236 -11.06 -12.86 6.84
CA LEU A 236 -12.15 -13.73 6.37
C LEU A 236 -11.62 -15.06 5.83
N TRP A 237 -10.52 -15.04 5.08
CA TRP A 237 -9.83 -16.24 4.60
C TRP A 237 -9.29 -17.09 5.75
N ALA A 238 -8.55 -16.49 6.69
CA ALA A 238 -8.03 -17.19 7.86
C ALA A 238 -9.14 -17.72 8.78
N PHE A 239 -10.26 -16.99 8.91
CA PHE A 239 -11.42 -17.45 9.66
C PHE A 239 -12.02 -18.71 9.03
N GLY A 240 -12.17 -18.71 7.69
CA GLY A 240 -12.59 -19.88 6.93
C GLY A 240 -11.73 -21.10 7.25
N SER A 241 -10.41 -20.98 7.06
CA SER A 241 -9.48 -22.09 7.27
C SER A 241 -9.45 -22.61 8.71
N MET A 242 -9.54 -21.74 9.71
CA MET A 242 -9.45 -22.14 11.11
C MET A 242 -10.77 -22.67 11.70
N TYR A 243 -11.92 -22.16 11.28
CA TYR A 243 -13.21 -22.44 11.93
C TYR A 243 -14.18 -23.26 11.07
N ILE A 244 -14.03 -23.20 9.75
CA ILE A 244 -14.92 -23.87 8.80
C ILE A 244 -14.05 -24.90 8.07
N GLY A 245 -13.86 -26.08 8.68
CA GLY A 245 -12.95 -27.10 8.13
C GLY A 245 -13.25 -27.59 6.71
N SER A 246 -14.41 -27.23 6.14
CA SER A 246 -14.76 -27.47 4.73
C SER A 246 -14.29 -26.38 3.76
N ASP A 247 -13.68 -25.30 4.27
CA ASP A 247 -13.25 -24.11 3.50
C ASP A 247 -11.78 -24.22 3.05
N THR A 248 -11.24 -25.44 3.07
CA THR A 248 -9.88 -25.77 2.61
C THR A 248 -9.83 -25.91 1.09
N GLU A 249 -10.95 -26.23 0.44
CA GLU A 249 -10.99 -26.35 -1.02
C GLU A 249 -10.87 -24.96 -1.67
N MET A 250 -9.87 -24.83 -2.53
CA MET A 250 -9.63 -23.59 -3.26
C MET A 250 -10.65 -23.47 -4.41
N GLU A 251 -11.47 -22.43 -4.38
CA GLU A 251 -12.41 -22.12 -5.46
C GLU A 251 -11.97 -20.88 -6.22
N ARG A 252 -11.82 -21.01 -7.53
CA ARG A 252 -11.45 -19.87 -8.38
C ARG A 252 -12.65 -18.96 -8.57
N LEU A 253 -12.41 -17.66 -8.68
CA LEU A 253 -13.43 -16.64 -8.96
C LEU A 253 -14.20 -16.90 -10.27
N SER A 254 -13.59 -17.62 -11.22
CA SER A 254 -14.20 -18.02 -12.48
C SER A 254 -15.17 -19.20 -12.36
N GLU A 255 -15.17 -19.92 -11.25
CA GLU A 255 -16.00 -21.10 -11.03
C GLU A 255 -17.36 -20.75 -10.42
N VAL A 256 -18.29 -21.70 -10.44
CA VAL A 256 -19.64 -21.51 -9.88
C VAL A 256 -19.52 -21.31 -8.36
N PRO A 257 -20.08 -20.23 -7.79
CA PRO A 257 -19.80 -19.87 -6.41
C PRO A 257 -20.39 -20.89 -5.43
N ASN A 258 -19.55 -21.48 -4.59
CA ASN A 258 -20.01 -22.00 -3.31
C ASN A 258 -20.13 -20.83 -2.33
N LEU A 259 -21.35 -20.38 -2.09
CA LEU A 259 -21.62 -19.22 -1.22
C LEU A 259 -21.14 -19.43 0.23
N ARG A 260 -20.77 -20.65 0.63
CA ARG A 260 -20.23 -20.98 1.95
C ARG A 260 -18.71 -20.85 2.04
N ASN A 261 -18.01 -20.73 0.92
CA ASN A 261 -16.56 -20.64 0.88
C ASN A 261 -16.11 -19.21 1.24
N MET A 262 -15.47 -19.01 2.40
CA MET A 262 -15.06 -17.67 2.86
C MET A 262 -13.90 -17.14 2.03
N ARG A 263 -13.06 -18.02 1.45
CA ARG A 263 -11.97 -17.65 0.56
C ARG A 263 -12.49 -17.06 -0.77
N TYR A 264 -13.62 -17.54 -1.28
CA TYR A 264 -14.31 -16.93 -2.44
C TYR A 264 -14.70 -15.48 -2.16
N TRP A 265 -15.35 -15.22 -1.02
CA TRP A 265 -15.74 -13.87 -0.62
C TRP A 265 -14.53 -12.97 -0.32
N ALA A 266 -13.51 -13.51 0.34
CA ALA A 266 -12.25 -12.82 0.58
C ALA A 266 -11.62 -12.35 -0.74
N SER A 267 -11.64 -13.19 -1.78
CA SER A 267 -11.10 -12.86 -3.11
C SER A 267 -11.82 -11.67 -3.75
N TRP A 268 -13.14 -11.58 -3.66
CA TRP A 268 -13.90 -10.43 -4.16
C TRP A 268 -13.61 -9.13 -3.41
N ILE A 269 -13.46 -9.22 -2.09
CA ILE A 269 -13.07 -8.06 -1.26
C ILE A 269 -11.65 -7.61 -1.67
N MET A 270 -10.76 -8.55 -1.95
CA MET A 270 -9.39 -8.31 -2.42
C MET A 270 -9.35 -7.59 -3.77
N VAL A 271 -10.14 -8.06 -4.74
CA VAL A 271 -10.31 -7.38 -6.04
C VAL A 271 -10.84 -5.96 -5.83
N SER A 272 -11.81 -5.79 -4.94
CA SER A 272 -12.38 -4.48 -4.62
C SER A 272 -11.36 -3.53 -3.97
N ALA A 273 -10.39 -4.06 -3.20
CA ALA A 273 -9.31 -3.29 -2.60
C ALA A 273 -8.33 -2.71 -3.63
N LEU A 274 -8.25 -3.27 -4.85
CA LEU A 274 -7.40 -2.72 -5.92
C LEU A 274 -7.88 -1.34 -6.39
N ILE A 275 -9.19 -1.07 -6.35
CA ILE A 275 -9.78 0.20 -6.79
C ILE A 275 -9.19 1.38 -6.01
N PRO A 276 -9.29 1.45 -4.66
CA PRO A 276 -8.74 2.57 -3.91
C PRO A 276 -7.21 2.68 -4.03
N VAL A 277 -6.46 1.59 -4.19
CA VAL A 277 -5.00 1.66 -4.44
C VAL A 277 -4.71 2.34 -5.77
N CYS A 278 -5.35 1.89 -6.84
CA CYS A 278 -5.18 2.47 -8.19
C CYS A 278 -5.60 3.95 -8.22
N MET A 279 -6.70 4.31 -7.56
CA MET A 279 -7.12 5.71 -7.43
C MET A 279 -6.11 6.55 -6.65
N SER A 280 -5.60 6.03 -5.52
CA SER A 280 -4.55 6.68 -4.74
C SER A 280 -3.31 6.95 -5.59
N TYR A 281 -2.83 5.92 -6.30
CA TYR A 281 -1.68 6.03 -7.19
C TYR A 281 -1.90 7.06 -8.32
N GLY A 282 -3.09 7.05 -8.93
CA GLY A 282 -3.46 8.03 -9.97
C GLY A 282 -3.44 9.47 -9.46
N ILE A 283 -3.94 9.73 -8.25
CA ILE A 283 -3.89 11.06 -7.62
C ILE A 283 -2.43 11.49 -7.37
N GLU A 284 -1.59 10.61 -6.83
CA GLU A 284 -0.16 10.92 -6.60
C GLU A 284 0.63 11.06 -7.93
N PHE A 285 0.18 10.41 -8.99
CA PHE A 285 0.73 10.62 -10.33
C PHE A 285 0.41 12.02 -10.84
N GLN A 286 -0.87 12.41 -10.81
CA GLN A 286 -1.37 13.72 -11.22
C GLN A 286 -0.76 14.87 -10.42
N ASN A 287 -0.45 14.65 -9.14
CA ASN A 287 0.11 15.69 -8.28
C ASN A 287 1.58 15.99 -8.53
N SER A 288 2.32 15.16 -9.28
CA SER A 288 3.74 15.39 -9.50
C SER A 288 4.05 16.64 -10.32
N SER A 289 5.12 17.34 -9.91
CA SER A 289 5.65 18.52 -10.60
C SER A 289 5.88 18.26 -12.09
N LYS A 290 6.47 17.12 -12.43
CA LYS A 290 6.71 16.70 -13.82
C LYS A 290 5.42 16.59 -14.64
N TYR A 291 4.35 16.06 -14.05
CA TYR A 291 3.04 16.02 -14.71
C TYR A 291 2.46 17.43 -14.89
N LYS A 292 2.62 18.30 -13.89
CA LYS A 292 2.18 19.71 -13.97
C LYS A 292 2.95 20.48 -15.03
N GLU A 293 4.26 20.26 -15.14
CA GLU A 293 5.14 20.84 -16.15
C GLU A 293 4.80 20.33 -17.55
N TRP A 294 4.73 19.01 -17.75
CA TRP A 294 4.27 18.40 -18.99
C TRP A 294 2.90 18.93 -19.44
N ARG A 295 1.96 19.12 -18.50
CA ARG A 295 0.63 19.68 -18.79
C ARG A 295 0.66 21.17 -19.13
N LYS A 296 1.65 21.93 -18.65
CA LYS A 296 1.88 23.32 -19.08
C LYS A 296 2.41 23.35 -20.51
N ASP A 297 3.43 22.55 -20.80
CA ASP A 297 4.05 22.47 -22.13
C ASP A 297 3.05 21.99 -23.18
N HIS A 298 2.25 20.96 -22.86
CA HIS A 298 1.22 20.46 -23.77
C HIS A 298 0.13 21.49 -24.06
N ARG A 299 -0.25 22.32 -23.07
CA ARG A 299 -1.19 23.43 -23.28
C ARG A 299 -0.60 24.54 -24.14
N GLN A 300 0.67 24.87 -23.96
CA GLN A 300 1.37 25.82 -24.83
C GLN A 300 1.45 25.30 -26.27
N TRP A 301 1.75 24.01 -26.44
CA TRP A 301 1.78 23.37 -27.75
C TRP A 301 0.41 23.40 -28.45
N LEU A 302 -0.68 23.03 -27.76
CA LEU A 302 -2.03 23.11 -28.30
C LEU A 302 -2.47 24.55 -28.61
N GLY A 303 -2.09 25.52 -27.76
CA GLY A 303 -2.38 26.94 -27.99
C GLY A 303 -1.69 27.49 -29.24
N HIS A 304 -0.44 27.09 -29.50
CA HIS A 304 0.27 27.47 -30.72
C HIS A 304 -0.25 26.76 -31.98
N SER A 305 -0.84 25.57 -31.82
CA SER A 305 -1.43 24.83 -32.95
C SER A 305 -2.69 25.51 -33.50
N GLY A 306 -3.42 26.25 -32.66
CA GLY A 306 -4.62 27.01 -33.07
C GLY A 306 -4.35 28.36 -33.74
N GLN A 307 -3.12 28.87 -33.73
CA GLN A 307 -2.76 30.14 -34.37
C GLN A 307 -2.09 29.99 -35.75
N ARG A 308 -1.92 28.77 -36.27
CA ARG A 308 -1.21 28.53 -37.54
C ARG A 308 -2.08 28.37 -38.79
N GLU A 309 -3.40 28.46 -38.68
CA GLU A 309 -4.31 28.37 -39.85
C GLU A 309 -4.98 29.69 -40.26
N GLU A 310 -4.71 30.81 -39.60
CA GLU A 310 -4.89 32.14 -40.21
C GLU A 310 -3.68 32.48 -41.11
N VAL A 311 -3.31 31.56 -42.01
CA VAL A 311 -2.62 31.95 -43.23
C VAL A 311 -3.66 32.57 -44.13
N GLN A 312 -3.86 33.86 -43.87
CA GLN A 312 -4.29 34.91 -44.78
C GLN A 312 -4.40 34.41 -46.23
N GLY A 313 -5.60 33.93 -46.58
CA GLY A 313 -5.98 33.72 -47.96
C GLY A 313 -5.96 35.07 -48.65
N ASP A 314 -4.86 35.32 -49.36
CA ASP A 314 -4.67 36.48 -50.22
C ASP A 314 -5.60 36.29 -51.45
N GLU A 315 -6.89 36.56 -51.26
CA GLU A 315 -7.86 36.78 -52.34
C GLU A 315 -7.59 38.15 -52.98
N SER A 316 -6.40 38.35 -53.53
CA SER A 316 -6.08 39.53 -54.33
C SER A 316 -6.07 39.18 -55.82
N GLY A 317 -7.20 39.45 -56.48
CA GLY A 317 -7.18 40.12 -57.77
C GLY A 317 -6.87 39.28 -59.02
N LEU A 318 -7.85 38.50 -59.47
CA LEU A 318 -7.98 38.11 -60.88
C LEU A 318 -8.83 39.17 -61.61
N GLU A 319 -8.25 40.35 -61.88
CA GLU A 319 -8.85 41.31 -62.82
C GLU A 319 -8.54 40.88 -64.26
N LEU A 320 -9.56 40.33 -64.92
CA LEU A 320 -9.58 40.12 -66.37
C LEU A 320 -9.59 41.47 -67.09
N ASN A 321 -8.45 41.86 -67.66
CA ASN A 321 -8.37 42.93 -68.63
C ASN A 321 -8.96 42.48 -69.99
N SER A 322 -10.23 42.82 -70.23
CA SER A 322 -10.80 42.86 -71.58
C SER A 322 -10.24 44.10 -72.30
N THR A 323 -9.38 43.91 -73.29
CA THR A 323 -8.98 45.01 -74.18
C THR A 323 -9.48 44.72 -75.58
N LYS A 324 -10.43 45.55 -76.01
CA LYS A 324 -10.85 45.76 -77.39
C LYS A 324 -9.64 46.16 -78.25
N LYS A 325 -9.47 45.51 -79.40
CA LYS A 325 -9.34 46.19 -80.70
C LYS A 325 -9.55 45.22 -81.84
#